data_AF-A0A3L8AVJ7-F1
#
_entry.id   AF-A0A3L8AVJ7-F1
#
_cell.length_a   1.000
_cell.length_b   1.000
_cell.length_c   1.000
_cell.angle_alpha   90.00
_cell.angle_beta   90.00
_cell.angle_gamma   90.00
#
_symmetry.space_group_name_H-M   'P 1'
#
loop_
_entity.id
_entity.type
_entity.pdbx_description
1 polymer ?
#
loop_
_entity_poly.entity_id
_entity_poly.type
_entity_poly.pdbx_seq_one_letter_code
_entity_poly.pdbx_strand_id
1 'polypeptide(L)'
;MPPQPIPKSQASPGFLAYIVTSKYADALPLYRQCHILKRSGIDYARNTLCHQVVKAGELLQPVINLMHEQLLEYPVLQMDKPRYKCSKNRAVQRKIKVICGYYRRTSLLVVREVRHCLF
;
A
#
# COMPACT_ATOMS: atom_id res chain seq x y z
N MET A 1 -7.38 4.38 26.45
CA MET A 1 -6.56 3.95 25.30
C MET A 1 -7.44 4.00 24.06
N PRO A 2 -6.99 4.52 22.90
CA PRO A 2 -7.81 4.56 21.69
C PRO A 2 -8.21 3.14 21.26
N PRO A 3 -9.35 2.99 20.56
CA PRO A 3 -9.82 1.69 20.10
C PRO A 3 -8.78 1.05 19.17
N GLN A 4 -8.65 -0.28 19.24
CA GLN A 4 -7.72 -0.98 18.37
C GLN A 4 -8.20 -0.88 16.91
N PRO A 5 -7.31 -0.55 15.97
CA PRO A 5 -7.68 -0.38 14.57
C PRO A 5 -8.07 -1.71 13.92
N ILE A 6 -7.42 -2.81 14.32
CA ILE A 6 -7.74 -4.15 13.86
C ILE A 6 -8.32 -4.93 15.04
N PRO A 7 -9.59 -5.38 14.98
CA PRO A 7 -10.20 -6.11 16.08
C PRO A 7 -9.48 -7.44 16.31
N LYS A 8 -9.24 -7.78 17.59
CA LYS A 8 -8.58 -9.03 18.03
C LYS A 8 -7.14 -9.21 17.54
N SER A 9 -6.48 -8.14 17.10
CA SER A 9 -5.06 -8.16 16.73
C SER A 9 -4.18 -7.86 17.93
N GLN A 10 -2.97 -8.39 17.95
CA GLN A 10 -1.95 -8.03 18.96
C GLN A 10 -1.23 -6.72 18.63
N ALA A 11 -1.55 -6.08 17.51
CA ALA A 11 -0.93 -4.81 17.12
C ALA A 11 -1.66 -3.61 17.73
N SER A 12 -0.97 -2.90 18.63
CA SER A 12 -1.35 -1.55 19.05
C SER A 12 -1.34 -0.58 17.85
N PRO A 13 -2.19 0.46 17.81
CA PRO A 13 -2.19 1.45 16.74
C PRO A 13 -0.82 2.11 16.53
N GLY A 14 -0.09 2.42 17.61
CA GLY A 14 1.25 3.00 17.51
C GLY A 14 2.28 2.03 16.91
N PHE A 15 2.16 0.74 17.24
CA PHE A 15 3.03 -0.31 16.69
C PHE A 15 2.78 -0.50 15.19
N LEU A 16 1.50 -0.48 14.78
CA LEU A 16 1.10 -0.59 13.38
C LEU A 16 1.59 0.62 12.56
N ALA A 17 1.47 1.83 13.12
CA ALA A 17 2.04 3.04 12.51
C ALA A 17 3.55 2.93 12.33
N TYR A 18 4.28 2.45 13.34
CA TYR A 18 5.73 2.24 13.27
C TYR A 18 6.14 1.25 12.18
N ILE A 19 5.47 0.09 12.07
CA ILE A 19 5.77 -0.91 11.04
C ILE A 19 5.56 -0.36 9.64
N VAL A 20 4.43 0.31 9.41
CA VAL A 20 4.06 0.85 8.10
C VAL A 20 5.01 1.98 7.70
N THR A 21 5.29 2.92 8.60
CA THR A 21 6.26 4.00 8.34
C THR A 21 7.65 3.44 8.06
N SER A 22 8.16 2.54 8.90
CA SER A 22 9.46 1.89 8.68
C SER A 22 9.52 1.16 7.33
N LYS A 23 8.43 0.51 6.92
CA LYS A 23 8.39 -0.24 5.66
C LYS A 23 8.41 0.69 4.44
N TYR A 24 7.59 1.73 4.44
CA TYR A 24 7.32 2.53 3.25
C TYR A 24 8.11 3.84 3.20
N ALA A 25 8.32 4.51 4.33
CA ALA A 25 9.13 5.73 4.40
C ALA A 25 10.63 5.39 4.48
N ASP A 26 11.02 4.44 5.35
CA ASP A 26 12.43 4.11 5.57
C ASP A 26 12.93 2.93 4.71
N ALA A 27 12.09 2.43 3.82
CA ALA A 27 12.39 1.29 2.94
C ALA A 27 12.90 0.03 3.68
N LEU A 28 12.47 -0.19 4.92
CA LEU A 28 12.94 -1.30 5.75
C LEU A 28 12.10 -2.56 5.50
N PRO A 29 12.65 -3.62 4.88
CA PRO A 29 11.86 -4.80 4.53
C PRO A 29 11.44 -5.59 5.79
N LEU A 30 10.28 -6.24 5.74
CA LEU A 30 9.65 -6.89 6.91
C LEU A 30 10.51 -7.94 7.61
N TYR A 31 11.35 -8.68 6.87
CA TYR A 31 12.27 -9.64 7.52
C TYR A 31 13.30 -8.92 8.39
N ARG A 32 13.77 -7.76 7.96
CA ARG A 32 14.74 -6.95 8.70
C ARG A 32 14.10 -6.32 9.92
N GLN A 33 12.84 -5.89 9.79
CA GLN A 33 12.02 -5.45 10.93
C GLN A 33 11.86 -6.56 11.98
N CYS A 34 11.54 -7.80 11.58
CA CYS A 34 11.50 -8.95 12.49
C CYS A 34 12.82 -9.12 13.25
N HIS A 35 13.96 -9.01 12.57
CA HIS A 35 15.27 -9.12 13.25
C HIS A 35 15.53 -7.98 14.23
N ILE A 36 15.09 -6.75 13.92
CA ILE A 36 15.21 -5.61 14.82
C ILE A 36 14.33 -5.82 16.06
N LEU A 37 13.09 -6.24 15.88
CA LEU A 37 12.18 -6.53 17.01
C LEU A 37 12.71 -7.65 17.90
N LYS A 38 13.31 -8.70 17.31
CA LYS A 38 13.96 -9.79 18.04
C LYS A 38 15.10 -9.30 18.95
N ARG A 39 15.86 -8.29 18.51
CA ARG A 39 16.92 -7.68 19.36
C ARG A 39 16.34 -6.95 20.57
N SER A 40 15.14 -6.40 20.44
CA SER A 40 14.38 -5.79 21.53
C SER A 40 13.60 -6.81 22.37
N GLY A 41 13.83 -8.11 22.19
CA GLY A 41 13.16 -9.18 22.93
C GLY A 41 11.75 -9.52 22.43
N ILE A 42 11.30 -8.95 21.32
CA ILE A 42 9.97 -9.18 20.75
C ILE A 42 10.10 -10.17 19.59
N ASP A 43 9.67 -11.42 19.81
CA ASP A 43 9.59 -12.39 18.72
C ASP A 43 8.29 -12.21 17.93
N TYR A 44 8.41 -11.81 16.66
CA TYR A 44 7.28 -11.60 15.77
C TYR A 44 7.50 -12.37 14.47
N ALA A 45 6.56 -13.25 14.15
CA ALA A 45 6.58 -13.98 12.89
C ALA A 45 6.38 -13.01 11.71
N ARG A 46 7.18 -13.20 10.65
CA ARG A 46 7.10 -12.39 9.42
C ARG A 46 5.70 -12.43 8.82
N ASN A 47 5.04 -13.59 8.84
CA ASN A 47 3.69 -13.74 8.31
C ASN A 47 2.68 -12.83 9.04
N THR A 48 2.77 -12.78 10.38
CA THR A 48 1.91 -11.93 11.20
C THR A 48 2.09 -10.45 10.86
N LEU A 49 3.34 -9.98 10.70
CA LEU A 49 3.60 -8.61 10.24
C LEU A 49 3.03 -8.35 8.85
N CYS A 50 3.18 -9.30 7.92
CA CYS A 50 2.59 -9.17 6.58
C CYS A 50 1.07 -8.98 6.68
N HIS A 51 0.37 -9.85 7.42
CA HIS A 51 -1.08 -9.76 7.61
C HIS A 51 -1.50 -8.43 8.24
N GLN A 52 -0.75 -7.92 9.22
CA GLN A 52 -1.04 -6.63 9.85
C GLN A 52 -0.87 -5.46 8.89
N VAL A 53 0.15 -5.49 8.04
CA VAL A 53 0.36 -4.46 7.02
C VAL A 53 -0.74 -4.49 5.95
N VAL A 54 -1.21 -5.67 5.54
CA VAL A 54 -2.35 -5.78 4.62
C VAL A 54 -3.59 -5.14 5.22
N LYS A 55 -3.95 -5.51 6.45
CA LYS A 55 -5.10 -4.93 7.13
C LYS A 55 -4.97 -3.43 7.39
N ALA A 56 -3.77 -2.95 7.73
CA ALA A 56 -3.50 -1.51 7.82
C ALA A 56 -3.82 -0.80 6.50
N GLY A 57 -3.47 -1.44 5.40
CA GLY A 57 -3.80 -1.02 4.06
C GLY A 57 -5.29 -0.89 3.76
N GLU A 58 -6.05 -1.91 4.13
CA GLU A 58 -7.51 -1.93 3.99
C GLU A 58 -8.15 -0.77 4.76
N LEU A 59 -7.63 -0.44 5.95
CA LEU A 59 -8.09 0.69 6.76
C LEU A 59 -7.74 2.05 6.13
N LEU A 60 -6.68 2.15 5.34
CA LEU A 60 -6.26 3.36 4.64
C LEU A 60 -6.97 3.58 3.30
N GLN A 61 -7.71 2.58 2.81
CA GLN A 61 -8.46 2.66 1.55
C GLN A 61 -9.36 3.90 1.39
N PRO A 62 -10.15 4.37 2.39
CA PRO A 62 -10.96 5.57 2.22
C PRO A 62 -10.13 6.83 1.95
N VAL A 63 -8.95 6.96 2.58
CA VAL A 63 -8.05 8.09 2.35
C VAL A 63 -7.48 8.03 0.93
N ILE A 64 -7.12 6.83 0.46
CA ILE A 64 -6.66 6.61 -0.91
C ILE A 64 -7.75 6.98 -1.92
N ASN A 65 -9.01 6.63 -1.64
CA ASN A 65 -10.13 6.97 -2.52
C ASN A 65 -10.31 8.49 -2.61
N LEU A 66 -10.25 9.22 -1.50
CA LEU A 66 -10.36 10.68 -1.49
C LEU A 66 -9.22 11.35 -2.26
N MET A 67 -7.98 10.90 -2.05
CA MET A 67 -6.83 11.39 -2.82
C MET A 67 -7.00 11.14 -4.32
N HIS A 68 -7.55 9.98 -4.68
CA HIS A 68 -7.81 9.64 -6.08
C HIS A 68 -8.91 10.52 -6.69
N GLU A 69 -10.00 10.79 -5.96
CA GLU A 69 -11.05 11.73 -6.40
C GLU A 69 -10.47 13.13 -6.64
N GLN A 70 -9.67 13.64 -5.71
CA GLN A 70 -8.99 14.93 -5.85
C GLN A 70 -8.04 14.97 -7.05
N LEU A 71 -7.29 13.90 -7.30
CA LEU A 71 -6.40 13.82 -8.47
C LEU A 71 -7.18 13.93 -9.78
N LEU A 72 -8.38 13.33 -9.86
CA LEU A 72 -9.21 13.37 -11.06
C LEU A 72 -9.84 14.74 -11.34
N GLU A 73 -9.85 15.66 -10.38
CA GLU A 73 -10.32 17.03 -10.59
C GLU A 73 -9.32 17.86 -11.44
N TYR A 74 -8.05 17.50 -11.44
CA TYR A 74 -7.01 18.25 -12.17
C TYR A 74 -7.11 18.02 -13.68
N PRO A 75 -6.93 19.09 -14.50
CA PRO A 75 -7.01 18.99 -15.96
C PRO A 75 -5.82 18.28 -16.60
N VAL A 76 -4.73 18.08 -15.85
CA VAL A 76 -3.51 17.37 -16.27
C VAL A 76 -2.98 16.58 -15.08
N LEU A 77 -2.65 15.31 -15.30
CA LEU A 77 -2.02 14.43 -14.32
C LEU A 77 -0.66 13.97 -14.83
N GLN A 78 0.38 14.19 -14.03
CA GLN A 78 1.71 13.68 -14.31
C GLN A 78 1.90 12.34 -13.58
N MET A 79 2.40 11.33 -14.30
CA MET A 79 2.70 10.02 -13.75
C MET A 79 4.12 9.60 -14.15
N ASP A 80 4.96 9.28 -13.18
CA ASP A 80 6.27 8.67 -13.43
C ASP A 80 6.21 7.15 -13.25
N LYS A 81 6.79 6.42 -14.20
CA LYS A 81 6.80 4.95 -14.19
C LYS A 81 8.15 4.46 -13.66
N PRO A 82 8.21 3.87 -12.46
CA PRO A 82 9.45 3.27 -11.98
C PRO A 82 9.81 2.00 -12.78
N ARG A 83 11.11 1.74 -12.96
CA ARG A 83 11.65 0.63 -13.80
C ARG A 83 11.84 -0.71 -13.07
N TYR A 84 11.30 -0.89 -11.86
CA TYR A 84 11.51 -2.13 -11.12
C TYR A 84 10.76 -3.32 -11.75
N LYS A 85 11.39 -4.50 -11.77
CA LYS A 85 10.76 -5.74 -12.26
C LYS A 85 9.81 -6.28 -11.19
N CYS A 86 8.54 -6.39 -11.52
CA CYS A 86 7.57 -7.18 -10.76
C CYS A 86 7.71 -8.67 -11.11
N SER A 87 7.40 -9.55 -10.15
CA SER A 87 7.34 -11.01 -10.37
C SER A 87 6.46 -11.36 -11.58
N LYS A 88 6.88 -12.34 -12.38
CA LYS A 88 6.31 -12.64 -13.71
C LYS A 88 4.97 -13.40 -13.69
N ASN A 89 4.31 -13.54 -12.53
CA ASN A 89 3.06 -14.29 -12.45
C ASN A 89 1.95 -13.59 -13.26
N ARG A 90 1.52 -14.21 -14.37
CA ARG A 90 0.59 -13.62 -15.37
C ARG A 90 -0.77 -13.22 -14.78
N ALA A 91 -1.21 -13.84 -13.68
CA ALA A 91 -2.45 -13.49 -12.99
C ALA A 91 -2.39 -12.10 -12.31
N VAL A 92 -1.21 -11.66 -11.86
CA VAL A 92 -1.01 -10.36 -11.18
C VAL A 92 -0.81 -9.22 -12.19
N GLN A 93 -0.26 -9.53 -13.38
CA GLN A 93 0.10 -8.52 -14.38
C GLN A 93 -1.09 -7.87 -15.11
N ARG A 94 -2.23 -8.56 -15.21
CA ARG A 94 -3.39 -8.06 -15.99
C ARG A 94 -4.03 -6.79 -15.43
N LYS A 95 -3.68 -6.35 -14.22
CA LYS A 95 -4.25 -5.17 -13.55
C LYS A 95 -3.44 -3.88 -13.70
N ILE A 96 -2.23 -3.94 -14.26
CA ILE A 96 -1.43 -2.74 -14.56
C ILE A 96 -1.54 -2.49 -16.07
N LYS A 97 -2.70 -1.98 -16.49
CA LYS A 97 -2.85 -1.46 -17.85
C LYS A 97 -2.13 -0.11 -17.90
N VAL A 98 -0.96 -0.12 -18.53
CA VAL A 98 -0.17 1.08 -18.80
C VAL A 98 -0.99 1.99 -19.71
N ILE A 99 -1.47 3.11 -19.18
CA ILE A 99 -1.94 4.24 -20.00
C ILE A 99 -0.96 5.37 -19.73
N CYS A 100 0.05 5.47 -20.60
CA CYS A 100 0.81 6.71 -20.73
C CYS A 100 -0.04 7.63 -21.59
N GLY A 101 -0.73 8.57 -20.97
CA GLY A 101 -1.59 9.53 -21.67
C GLY A 101 -1.79 10.78 -20.83
N TYR A 102 -1.66 11.94 -21.45
CA TYR A 102 -2.12 13.20 -20.88
C TYR A 102 -3.64 13.15 -20.75
N TYR A 103 -4.17 13.14 -19.52
CA TYR A 103 -5.60 13.11 -19.28
C TYR A 103 -6.20 14.52 -19.44
N ARG A 104 -6.50 14.95 -20.67
CA ARG A 104 -7.41 16.09 -20.89
C ARG A 104 -8.85 15.59 -20.84
N ARG A 105 -9.63 16.17 -19.92
CA ARG A 105 -11.04 15.84 -19.59
C ARG A 105 -12.01 15.73 -20.79
N THR A 106 -11.63 16.19 -21.98
CA THR A 106 -12.46 16.24 -23.19
C THR A 106 -12.47 14.96 -24.04
N SER A 107 -11.69 13.92 -23.73
CA SER A 107 -11.68 12.68 -24.51
C SER A 107 -11.71 11.44 -23.62
N LEU A 108 -12.89 10.81 -23.56
CA LEU A 108 -13.19 9.55 -22.87
C LEU A 108 -12.26 8.42 -23.34
N LEU A 109 -11.44 7.88 -22.43
CA LEU A 109 -10.92 6.51 -22.53
C LEU A 109 -10.75 5.90 -21.12
N VAL A 110 -11.85 5.29 -20.67
CA VAL A 110 -12.03 4.22 -19.68
C VAL A 110 -10.84 3.91 -18.76
N VAL A 111 -10.92 4.38 -17.51
CA VAL A 111 -10.19 3.82 -16.37
C VAL A 111 -11.21 3.16 -15.44
N ARG A 112 -11.56 1.91 -15.74
CA ARG A 112 -12.22 1.02 -14.77
C ARG A 112 -11.20 0.02 -14.26
N GLU A 113 -11.00 0.08 -12.94
CA GLU A 113 -10.57 -1.00 -12.03
C GLU A 113 -9.07 -1.22 -11.78
N VAL A 114 -8.50 -0.42 -10.86
CA VAL A 114 -7.29 -0.75 -10.09
C VAL A 114 -7.71 -1.12 -8.67
N ARG A 115 -8.12 -2.38 -8.44
CA ARG A 115 -8.51 -2.87 -7.10
C ARG A 115 -7.48 -3.76 -6.41
N HIS A 116 -6.29 -4.05 -6.95
CA HIS A 116 -5.49 -5.17 -6.40
C HIS A 116 -3.98 -5.19 -6.69
N CYS A 117 -3.25 -4.07 -6.60
CA CYS A 117 -1.79 -4.08 -6.82
C CYS A 117 -0.92 -3.55 -5.67
N LEU A 118 -1.49 -3.25 -4.51
CA LEU A 118 -0.72 -2.98 -3.31
C LEU A 118 -1.24 -3.96 -2.27
N PHE A 119 -0.52 -5.07 -2.05
CA PHE A 119 -0.28 -5.81 -0.79
C PHE A 119 0.48 -7.10 -1.11
#